data_AF-A0A3D0HQR1-F1
#
_entry.id   AF-A0A3D0HQR1-F1
#
_cell.length_a   1.000
_cell.length_b   1.000
_cell.length_c   1.000
_cell.angle_alpha   90.00
_cell.angle_beta   90.00
_cell.angle_gamma   90.00
#
_symmetry.space_group_name_H-M   'P 1'
#
loop_
_entity.id
_entity.type
_entity.pdbx_description
1 polymer ?
#
loop_
_entity_poly.entity_id
_entity_poly.type
_entity_poly.pdbx_seq_one_letter_code
_entity_poly.pdbx_strand_id
1 'polypeptide(L)'
;MATEKREEEKEEVISKNFIEQEIEKDLAEGVYTDIMTRFPPEPNGYLHIGHAKSILLNQGLAKKYNGTFNLRFDDTNPTKEKEEFVNSILEDVVWICGGGK
;
A
#
# COMPACT_ATOMS: atom_id res chain seq x y z
N MET A 1 -49.80 -3.51 22.71
CA MET A 1 -48.55 -4.14 22.23
C MET A 1 -48.06 -3.31 21.05
N ALA A 2 -47.19 -2.34 21.31
CA ALA A 2 -46.52 -1.60 20.26
C ALA A 2 -45.32 -2.46 19.80
N THR A 3 -45.36 -2.93 18.57
CA THR A 3 -44.23 -3.65 17.95
C THR A 3 -43.16 -2.62 17.58
N GLU A 4 -42.04 -2.69 18.28
CA GLU A 4 -40.82 -1.94 17.97
C GLU A 4 -40.29 -2.38 16.60
N LYS A 5 -40.17 -1.44 15.66
CA LYS A 5 -39.46 -1.65 14.40
C LYS A 5 -37.96 -1.67 14.73
N ARG A 6 -37.31 -2.82 14.51
CA ARG A 6 -35.84 -2.90 14.51
C ARG A 6 -35.33 -2.15 13.29
N GLU A 7 -34.45 -1.18 13.51
CA GLU A 7 -33.71 -0.49 12.46
C GLU A 7 -32.72 -1.48 11.84
N GLU A 8 -32.82 -1.71 10.53
CA GLU A 8 -31.85 -2.50 9.78
C GLU A 8 -30.56 -1.69 9.66
N GLU A 9 -29.46 -2.20 10.25
CA GLU A 9 -28.12 -1.67 10.02
C GLU A 9 -27.76 -1.85 8.53
N LYS A 10 -27.73 -0.73 7.79
CA LYS A 10 -27.23 -0.74 6.42
C LYS A 10 -25.73 -0.94 6.46
N GLU A 11 -25.28 -2.13 6.08
CA GLU A 11 -23.88 -2.41 5.78
C GLU A 11 -23.42 -1.44 4.67
N GLU A 12 -22.50 -0.54 5.01
CA GLU A 12 -21.90 0.38 4.03
C GLU A 12 -21.06 -0.45 3.06
N VAL A 13 -21.58 -0.69 1.87
CA VAL A 13 -20.84 -1.33 0.79
C VAL A 13 -19.77 -0.36 0.31
N ILE A 14 -18.58 -0.41 0.92
CA ILE A 14 -17.42 0.34 0.43
C ILE A 14 -17.07 -0.23 -0.94
N SER A 15 -17.36 0.55 -1.98
CA SER A 15 -17.00 0.20 -3.36
C SER A 15 -15.49 0.00 -3.46
N LYS A 16 -15.08 -1.18 -3.95
CA LYS A 16 -13.67 -1.51 -4.18
C LYS A 16 -13.08 -0.54 -5.20
N ASN A 17 -11.83 -0.14 -5.00
CA ASN A 17 -11.15 0.69 -6.00
C ASN A 17 -10.78 -0.14 -7.24
N PHE A 18 -10.52 0.52 -8.37
CA PHE A 18 -10.26 -0.18 -9.64
C PHE A 18 -9.03 -1.12 -9.60
N ILE A 19 -8.03 -0.83 -8.76
CA ILE A 19 -6.83 -1.67 -8.62
C ILE A 19 -7.20 -3.00 -7.94
N GLU A 20 -8.06 -2.94 -6.92
CA GLU A 20 -8.57 -4.15 -6.25
C GLU A 20 -9.43 -5.00 -7.18
N GLN A 21 -10.20 -4.37 -8.07
CA GLN A 21 -11.01 -5.08 -9.07
C GLN A 21 -10.13 -5.86 -10.05
N GLU A 22 -9.05 -5.24 -10.56
CA GLU A 22 -8.10 -5.93 -11.45
C GLU A 22 -7.34 -7.05 -10.71
N ILE A 23 -6.89 -6.81 -9.48
CA ILE A 23 -6.24 -7.84 -8.65
C ILE A 23 -7.16 -9.05 -8.47
N GLU A 24 -8.42 -8.84 -8.12
CA GLU A 24 -9.36 -9.93 -7.88
C GLU A 24 -9.70 -10.71 -9.13
N LYS A 25 -9.81 -10.02 -10.27
CA LYS A 25 -9.98 -10.66 -11.57
C LYS A 25 -8.79 -11.55 -11.90
N ASP A 26 -7.56 -11.02 -11.80
CA ASP A 26 -6.34 -11.77 -12.11
C ASP A 26 -6.16 -12.99 -11.20
N LEU A 27 -6.49 -12.87 -9.91
CA LEU A 27 -6.47 -13.99 -8.96
C LEU A 27 -7.55 -15.04 -9.28
N ALA A 28 -8.76 -14.62 -9.65
CA ALA A 28 -9.85 -15.52 -10.01
C ALA A 28 -9.60 -16.26 -11.32
N GLU A 29 -8.97 -15.59 -12.29
CA GLU A 29 -8.56 -16.18 -13.58
C GLU A 29 -7.25 -17.00 -13.46
N GLY A 30 -6.56 -16.94 -12.32
CA GLY A 30 -5.32 -17.66 -12.08
C GLY A 30 -4.12 -17.11 -12.86
N VAL A 31 -4.16 -15.85 -13.28
CA VAL A 31 -3.04 -15.15 -13.94
C VAL A 31 -1.84 -15.08 -13.00
N TYR A 32 -2.11 -14.80 -11.72
CA TYR A 32 -1.15 -14.81 -10.63
C TYR A 32 -1.69 -15.62 -9.45
N THR A 33 -0.80 -16.23 -8.67
CA THR A 33 -1.15 -16.96 -7.45
C THR A 33 -0.99 -16.10 -6.19
N ASP A 34 -0.17 -15.06 -6.27
CA ASP A 34 0.25 -14.25 -5.13
C ASP A 34 0.41 -12.78 -5.55
N ILE A 35 0.17 -11.86 -4.61
CA ILE A 35 0.31 -10.43 -4.83
C ILE A 35 1.68 -9.94 -4.34
N MET A 36 2.40 -9.25 -5.22
CA MET A 36 3.67 -8.59 -4.88
C MET A 36 3.61 -7.12 -5.32
N THR A 37 3.56 -6.21 -4.36
CA THR A 37 3.58 -4.76 -4.63
C THR A 37 4.97 -4.20 -4.34
N ARG A 38 5.24 -2.99 -4.85
CA ARG A 38 6.47 -2.26 -4.51
C ARG A 38 6.28 -0.76 -4.44
N PHE A 39 6.98 -0.13 -3.52
CA PHE A 39 7.21 1.32 -3.50
C PHE A 39 8.64 1.58 -3.98
N PRO A 40 8.83 2.17 -5.19
CA PRO A 40 10.15 2.34 -5.78
C PRO A 40 10.65 3.80 -5.80
N PRO A 41 11.02 4.42 -4.66
CA PRO A 41 11.51 5.80 -4.65
C PRO A 41 12.94 5.90 -5.20
N GLU A 42 13.23 7.00 -5.87
CA GLU A 42 14.61 7.42 -6.16
C GLU A 42 15.24 7.99 -4.87
N PRO A 43 16.44 7.54 -4.43
CA PRO A 43 17.05 8.04 -3.20
C PRO A 43 17.84 9.34 -3.43
N ASN A 44 17.15 10.35 -3.97
CA ASN A 44 17.71 11.68 -4.27
C ASN A 44 16.99 12.85 -3.58
N GLY A 45 16.07 12.54 -2.67
CA GLY A 45 15.30 13.52 -1.90
C GLY A 45 14.53 12.90 -0.74
N TYR A 46 13.99 13.75 0.13
CA TYR A 46 13.15 13.35 1.26
C TYR A 46 11.72 13.01 0.81
N LEU A 47 11.09 12.05 1.48
CA LEU A 47 9.69 11.78 1.23
C LEU A 47 8.80 12.92 1.76
N HIS A 48 7.81 13.32 0.97
CA HIS A 48 6.73 14.20 1.40
C HIS A 48 5.38 13.46 1.47
N ILE A 49 4.33 14.14 1.94
CA ILE A 49 2.98 13.57 2.14
C ILE A 49 2.39 12.86 0.90
N GLY A 50 2.71 13.32 -0.31
CA GLY A 50 2.30 12.63 -1.55
C GLY A 50 2.76 11.17 -1.64
N HIS A 51 3.95 10.84 -1.10
CA HIS A 51 4.46 9.47 -1.08
C HIS A 51 3.70 8.58 -0.12
N ALA A 52 3.14 9.14 0.96
CA ALA A 52 2.36 8.37 1.94
C ALA A 52 1.19 7.65 1.27
N LYS A 53 0.54 8.27 0.27
CA LYS A 53 -0.52 7.63 -0.51
C LYS A 53 -0.02 6.37 -1.23
N SER A 54 1.15 6.46 -1.87
CA SER A 54 1.74 5.33 -2.60
C SER A 54 2.18 4.21 -1.66
N ILE A 55 2.80 4.55 -0.53
CA ILE A 55 3.23 3.59 0.50
C ILE A 55 2.03 2.85 1.07
N LEU A 56 1.02 3.59 1.56
CA LEU A 56 -0.18 3.01 2.17
C LEU A 56 -0.98 2.18 1.17
N LEU A 57 -1.06 2.61 -0.09
CA LEU A 57 -1.72 1.83 -1.14
C LEU A 57 -1.00 0.49 -1.38
N ASN A 58 0.30 0.53 -1.65
CA ASN A 58 1.06 -0.69 -1.98
C ASN A 58 1.15 -1.65 -0.79
N GLN A 59 1.44 -1.13 0.41
CA GLN A 59 1.50 -1.93 1.64
C GLN A 59 0.12 -2.44 2.04
N GLY A 60 -0.93 -1.61 1.92
CA GLY A 60 -2.30 -1.98 2.23
C GLY A 60 -2.82 -3.09 1.31
N LEU A 61 -2.54 -3.02 0.01
CA LEU A 61 -2.88 -4.08 -0.94
C LEU A 61 -2.14 -5.38 -0.62
N ALA A 62 -0.81 -5.32 -0.39
CA ALA A 62 -0.06 -6.51 0.00
C ALA A 62 -0.64 -7.13 1.28
N LYS A 63 -0.94 -6.33 2.30
CA LYS A 63 -1.55 -6.82 3.55
C LYS A 63 -2.95 -7.43 3.31
N LYS A 64 -3.80 -6.76 2.53
CA LYS A 64 -5.18 -7.21 2.25
C LYS A 64 -5.22 -8.57 1.55
N TYR A 65 -4.32 -8.78 0.59
CA TYR A 65 -4.25 -10.01 -0.20
C TYR A 65 -3.19 -10.99 0.32
N ASN A 66 -2.72 -10.81 1.55
CA ASN A 66 -1.72 -11.65 2.21
C ASN A 66 -0.45 -11.89 1.36
N GLY A 67 -0.08 -10.87 0.59
CA GLY A 67 1.06 -10.83 -0.32
C GLY A 67 2.28 -10.13 0.27
N THR A 68 3.22 -9.77 -0.61
CA THR A 68 4.51 -9.15 -0.26
C THR A 68 4.55 -7.68 -0.68
N PHE A 69 5.08 -6.83 0.21
CA PHE A 69 5.39 -5.43 -0.09
C PHE A 69 6.91 -5.22 -0.12
N ASN A 70 7.44 -4.77 -1.26
CA ASN A 70 8.86 -4.51 -1.44
C ASN A 70 9.16 -3.00 -1.41
N LEU A 71 10.10 -2.57 -0.57
CA LEU A 71 10.78 -1.29 -0.72
C LEU A 71 11.97 -1.49 -1.66
N ARG A 72 11.99 -0.77 -2.78
CA ARG A 72 13.08 -0.88 -3.78
C ARG A 72 13.62 0.51 -4.07
N PHE A 73 14.89 0.77 -3.80
CA PHE A 73 15.50 2.02 -4.25
C PHE A 73 15.70 1.96 -5.77
N ASP A 74 15.23 2.98 -6.49
CA ASP A 74 15.48 3.13 -7.93
C ASP A 74 16.75 3.96 -8.13
N ASP A 75 17.89 3.30 -7.94
CA ASP A 75 19.23 3.87 -7.83
C ASP A 75 20.02 3.81 -9.16
N THR A 76 19.34 4.19 -10.24
CA THR A 76 19.93 4.18 -11.60
C THR A 76 20.76 5.42 -11.93
N ASN A 77 20.83 6.42 -11.05
CA ASN A 77 21.52 7.69 -11.23
C ASN A 77 22.56 7.97 -10.13
N PRO A 78 23.80 7.49 -10.29
CA PRO A 78 24.84 7.53 -9.24
C PRO A 78 25.27 8.94 -8.83
N THR A 79 24.87 9.99 -9.56
CA THR A 79 25.28 11.38 -9.25
C THR A 79 24.34 12.09 -8.28
N LYS A 80 23.10 11.60 -8.11
CA LYS A 80 22.07 12.25 -7.28
C LYS A 80 21.75 11.47 -6.02
N GLU A 81 22.30 10.28 -5.90
CA GLU A 81 21.99 9.34 -4.84
C GLU A 81 22.88 9.59 -3.65
N LYS A 82 22.25 9.60 -2.47
CA LYS A 82 22.98 9.73 -1.22
C LYS A 82 22.43 8.76 -0.19
N GLU A 83 23.34 8.21 0.61
CA GLU A 83 23.01 7.34 1.74
C GLU A 83 22.06 8.02 2.73
N GLU A 84 22.14 9.36 2.89
CA GLU A 84 21.20 10.13 3.72
C GLU A 84 19.73 9.93 3.30
N PHE A 85 19.46 9.87 2.00
CA PHE A 85 18.10 9.72 1.48
C PHE A 85 17.64 8.27 1.60
N VAL A 86 18.53 7.30 1.38
CA VAL A 86 18.23 5.87 1.60
C VAL A 86 17.78 5.65 3.04
N ASN A 87 18.54 6.17 4.01
CA ASN A 87 18.24 6.04 5.43
C ASN A 87 16.93 6.74 5.80
N SER A 88 16.73 7.98 5.35
CA SER A 88 15.49 8.72 5.64
C SER A 88 14.27 8.04 5.04
N ILE A 89 14.34 7.56 3.80
CA ILE A 89 13.24 6.85 3.14
C ILE A 89 12.90 5.56 3.90
N LEU A 90 13.91 4.81 4.33
CA LEU A 90 13.71 3.57 5.09
C LEU A 90 12.99 3.86 6.41
N GLU A 91 13.45 4.86 7.16
CA GLU A 91 12.83 5.28 8.43
C GLU A 91 11.38 5.72 8.23
N ASP A 92 11.09 6.55 7.22
CA ASP A 92 9.75 7.03 6.92
C ASP A 92 8.81 5.89 6.53
N VAL A 93 9.26 4.95 5.68
CA VAL A 93 8.45 3.80 5.27
C VAL A 93 8.13 2.91 6.47
N VAL A 94 9.11 2.65 7.35
CA VAL A 94 8.91 1.88 8.58
C VAL A 94 7.90 2.57 9.51
N TRP A 95 8.06 3.88 9.71
CA TRP A 95 7.15 4.67 10.53
C TRP A 95 5.71 4.67 9.99
N ILE A 96 5.52 4.94 8.69
CA ILE A 96 4.19 4.96 8.04
C ILE A 96 3.52 3.58 8.10
N CYS A 97 4.28 2.50 7.92
CA CYS A 97 3.73 1.14 7.94
C CYS A 97 3.40 0.62 9.35
N GLY A 98 3.61 1.42 10.39
CA GLY A 98 3.35 1.05 11.79
C GLY A 98 4.43 0.16 12.41
N GLY A 99 5.61 0.09 11.81
CA GLY A 99 6.79 -0.47 12.45
C GLY A 99 7.38 0.55 13.42
N GLY A 100 6.97 0.51 14.68
CA GLY A 100 7.70 1.23 15.72
C GLY A 100 9.09 0.61 15.93
N LYS A 101 10.04 1.41 16.42
CA LYS A 101 11.22 0.87 17.11
C LYS A 101 10.82 0.16 18.39
#